data_AF-A0A0F9QTT5-F1
#
_entry.id   AF-A0A0F9QTT5-F1
#
_cell.length_a   1.000
_cell.length_b   1.000
_cell.length_c   1.000
_cell.angle_alpha   90.00
_cell.angle_beta   90.00
_cell.angle_gamma   90.00
#
_symmetry.space_group_name_H-M   'P 1'
#
loop_
_entity.id
_entity.type
_entity.pdbx_description
1 polymer ?
#
loop_
_entity_poly.entity_id
_entity_poly.type
_entity_poly.pdbx_seq_one_letter_code
_entity_poly.pdbx_strand_id
1 'polypeptide(L)'
;MSKRNQIYSIVSIRTLLIVLLIGSFAVPLLIGNLKTNYKIEYSPPENTPGSSEFTKDNYSAILTTDDYGLGTVSIDDMHFNEFRLGIVNHSINYPLLDNDLFSGALNMSVTRIEFIETLNPAIHDNLNRTNNDNTITVKLNESISVLYKNPQEGYLIYFSHFSGAKLLKFYVDNGTSIINLTKGIDYTIDDIYFIVFDYEQYFQQGPTFNFTMHLIWEYKLLLEGWEILQTDEAPLIMNENEQNFTSSFAYIFYLLGYIVLPDLSGTILIDYINVALTISPLDKELFSYQELNINFIDKNINDYLNPDKSLSFGISDLLIPNRGFIIFNFTISFGLKFEEPVGYSWGIDRLVAKRNIRERIYFISMVTGPPHIFLKNVVLYETAIPIDQVVEVSSLFNREVLFFDANASVPRHYGLKVDIPYLIVGETCPISIKYLATQTLTIVVTDTIKMPLVGANVEILYFGAMYGTYISNKSVQPINPGRTDENGQVVLYDVPRGNYTVRIIWQGKLVKETTVNTDKEVNYVFTRVPHFPLWILIFGITTVITTAVGLMYYLKNKKLR
;
A
#
# COMPACT_ATOMS: atom_id res chain seq x y z
N MET A 1 -47.49 -92.39 44.59
CA MET A 1 -46.92 -91.70 43.40
C MET A 1 -46.54 -90.26 43.78
N SER A 2 -45.42 -90.01 44.48
CA SER A 2 -45.08 -88.63 44.93
C SER A 2 -43.63 -88.43 45.41
N LYS A 3 -42.62 -88.92 44.68
CA LYS A 3 -41.20 -88.55 44.94
C LYS A 3 -40.37 -88.34 43.67
N ARG A 4 -40.74 -88.92 42.53
CA ARG A 4 -40.03 -88.70 41.24
C ARG A 4 -40.28 -87.32 40.63
N ASN A 5 -41.49 -86.75 40.72
CA ASN A 5 -41.79 -85.45 40.07
C ASN A 5 -41.17 -84.22 40.77
N GLN A 6 -40.79 -84.33 42.04
CA GLN A 6 -40.15 -83.23 42.78
C GLN A 6 -38.65 -83.12 42.48
N ILE A 7 -37.99 -84.25 42.13
CA ILE A 7 -36.57 -84.27 41.78
C ILE A 7 -36.35 -83.74 40.35
N TYR A 8 -37.25 -84.03 39.41
CA TYR A 8 -37.15 -83.50 38.04
C TYR A 8 -37.35 -81.97 37.95
N SER A 9 -38.15 -81.36 38.83
CA SER A 9 -38.31 -79.89 38.82
C SER A 9 -37.09 -79.16 39.43
N ILE A 10 -36.50 -79.69 40.51
CA ILE A 10 -35.31 -79.09 41.14
C ILE A 10 -34.07 -79.20 40.23
N VAL A 11 -33.91 -80.33 39.53
CA VAL A 11 -32.82 -80.52 38.56
C VAL A 11 -33.01 -79.58 37.37
N SER A 12 -34.22 -79.46 36.82
CA SER A 12 -34.56 -78.53 35.71
C SER A 12 -34.27 -77.06 36.05
N ILE A 13 -34.56 -76.61 37.27
CA ILE A 13 -34.36 -75.22 37.72
C ILE A 13 -32.89 -74.86 37.86
N ARG A 14 -32.07 -75.77 38.42
CA ARG A 14 -30.61 -75.53 38.52
C ARG A 14 -29.98 -75.46 37.12
N THR A 15 -30.38 -76.32 36.20
CA THR A 15 -29.86 -76.29 34.83
C THR A 15 -30.28 -75.01 34.09
N LEU A 16 -31.52 -74.54 34.26
CA LEU A 16 -31.99 -73.30 33.63
C LEU A 16 -31.26 -72.06 34.18
N LEU A 17 -31.09 -71.98 35.50
CA LEU A 17 -30.35 -70.88 36.14
C LEU A 17 -28.87 -70.89 35.74
N ILE A 18 -28.24 -72.07 35.67
CA ILE A 18 -26.85 -72.21 35.23
C ILE A 18 -26.72 -71.83 33.74
N VAL A 19 -27.67 -72.20 32.88
CA VAL A 19 -27.66 -71.80 31.45
C VAL A 19 -27.88 -70.30 31.29
N LEU A 20 -28.75 -69.68 32.10
CA LEU A 20 -28.95 -68.23 32.12
C LEU A 20 -27.72 -67.49 32.64
N LEU A 21 -27.05 -68.02 33.67
CA LEU A 21 -25.83 -67.44 34.23
C LEU A 21 -24.64 -67.60 33.27
N ILE A 22 -24.48 -68.77 32.66
CA ILE A 22 -23.45 -68.99 31.63
C ILE A 22 -23.76 -68.15 30.40
N GLY A 23 -25.02 -68.03 29.98
CA GLY A 23 -25.43 -67.18 28.86
C GLY A 23 -25.15 -65.70 29.11
N SER A 24 -25.39 -65.21 30.34
CA SER A 24 -25.10 -63.82 30.70
C SER A 24 -23.61 -63.51 30.83
N PHE A 25 -22.76 -64.50 31.11
CA PHE A 25 -21.29 -64.33 31.13
C PHE A 25 -20.60 -64.67 29.79
N ALA A 26 -21.09 -65.64 29.03
CA ALA A 26 -20.45 -66.12 27.79
C ALA A 26 -20.70 -65.20 26.59
N VAL A 27 -21.86 -64.54 26.51
CA VAL A 27 -22.19 -63.64 25.39
C VAL A 27 -21.31 -62.37 25.40
N PRO A 28 -21.04 -61.71 26.54
CA PRO A 28 -20.05 -60.63 26.61
C PRO A 28 -18.61 -61.09 26.29
N LEU A 29 -18.23 -62.30 26.70
CA LEU A 29 -16.88 -62.86 26.47
C LEU A 29 -16.64 -63.26 25.01
N LEU A 30 -17.64 -63.79 24.31
CA LEU A 30 -17.54 -64.18 22.90
C LEU A 30 -17.51 -62.95 21.96
N ILE A 31 -18.13 -61.83 22.35
CA ILE A 31 -18.19 -60.60 21.53
C ILE A 31 -17.12 -59.59 21.94
N GLY A 32 -16.63 -59.61 23.20
CA GLY A 32 -15.48 -58.80 23.64
C GLY A 32 -14.15 -59.15 22.92
N ASN A 33 -14.11 -60.27 22.21
CA ASN A 33 -13.01 -60.64 21.30
C ASN A 33 -13.14 -60.04 19.89
N LEU A 34 -14.25 -59.35 19.56
CA LEU A 34 -14.31 -58.41 18.44
C LEU A 34 -13.75 -57.06 18.89
N LYS A 35 -12.54 -57.05 19.46
CA LYS A 35 -11.72 -55.84 19.44
C LYS A 35 -11.36 -55.61 17.98
N THR A 36 -12.08 -54.70 17.32
CA THR A 36 -11.50 -53.99 16.19
C THR A 36 -10.25 -53.29 16.73
N ASN A 37 -9.10 -53.94 16.57
CA ASN A 37 -7.80 -53.32 16.72
C ASN A 37 -7.68 -52.26 15.62
N TYR A 38 -8.33 -51.11 15.80
CA TYR A 38 -7.86 -49.89 15.18
C TYR A 38 -6.67 -49.45 16.03
N LYS A 39 -5.50 -50.03 15.73
CA LYS A 39 -4.26 -49.27 15.87
C LYS A 39 -4.42 -48.09 14.92
N ILE A 40 -4.74 -46.92 15.48
CA ILE A 40 -4.49 -45.67 14.79
C ILE A 40 -2.97 -45.52 14.82
N GLU A 41 -2.28 -46.13 13.86
CA GLU A 41 -0.97 -45.64 13.47
C GLU A 41 -1.22 -44.25 12.88
N TYR A 42 -1.09 -43.24 13.74
CA TYR A 42 -0.96 -41.87 13.30
C TYR A 42 0.41 -41.76 12.62
N SER A 43 0.48 -42.15 11.35
CA SER A 43 1.51 -41.62 10.47
C SER A 43 1.06 -40.20 10.13
N PRO A 44 1.74 -39.15 10.65
CA PRO A 44 1.48 -37.81 10.14
C PRO A 44 1.71 -37.87 8.62
N PRO A 45 0.85 -37.25 7.79
CA PRO A 45 1.20 -37.08 6.40
C PRO A 45 2.52 -36.32 6.35
N GLU A 46 3.59 -36.98 5.90
CA GLU A 46 4.93 -36.42 5.65
C GLU A 46 4.93 -35.35 4.56
N ASN A 47 3.77 -35.07 3.97
CA ASN A 47 3.57 -33.99 3.05
C ASN A 47 3.10 -32.77 3.84
N THR A 48 4.03 -32.12 4.55
CA THR A 48 3.96 -30.65 4.64
C THR A 48 3.76 -30.18 3.21
N PRO A 49 2.60 -29.60 2.86
CA PRO A 49 2.43 -28.97 1.56
C PRO A 49 3.58 -28.00 1.48
N GLY A 50 4.38 -28.11 0.41
CA GLY A 50 5.53 -27.25 0.24
C GLY A 50 5.10 -25.84 0.59
N SER A 51 5.84 -25.21 1.50
CA SER A 51 5.81 -23.77 1.69
C SER A 51 6.19 -23.17 0.33
N SER A 52 5.25 -23.14 -0.62
CA SER A 52 5.41 -22.30 -1.78
C SER A 52 5.60 -20.95 -1.13
N GLU A 53 6.81 -20.43 -1.25
CA GLU A 53 7.08 -19.08 -0.80
C GLU A 53 6.02 -18.17 -1.41
N PHE A 54 5.87 -17.01 -0.83
CA PHE A 54 5.12 -15.95 -1.45
C PHE A 54 5.74 -15.67 -2.83
N THR A 55 5.38 -16.44 -3.88
CA THR A 55 6.18 -16.50 -5.10
C THR A 55 5.89 -15.26 -5.91
N LYS A 56 6.93 -14.45 -6.04
CA LYS A 56 7.01 -13.17 -6.77
C LYS A 56 6.69 -13.27 -8.26
N ASP A 57 6.48 -14.47 -8.78
CA ASP A 57 6.40 -14.72 -10.22
C ASP A 57 5.16 -14.10 -10.89
N ASN A 58 4.14 -13.73 -10.11
CA ASN A 58 2.90 -13.12 -10.62
C ASN A 58 2.72 -11.64 -10.28
N TYR A 59 3.56 -11.05 -9.42
CA TYR A 59 3.35 -9.70 -8.91
C TYR A 59 4.64 -8.89 -8.96
N SER A 60 4.58 -7.74 -9.63
CA SER A 60 5.68 -6.79 -9.72
C SER A 60 5.25 -5.43 -9.18
N ALA A 61 6.10 -4.80 -8.38
CA ALA A 61 5.89 -3.41 -8.00
C ALA A 61 6.00 -2.53 -9.24
N ILE A 62 5.03 -1.64 -9.44
CA ILE A 62 5.07 -0.60 -10.49
C ILE A 62 6.03 0.50 -10.03
N LEU A 63 5.90 0.91 -8.78
CA LEU A 63 6.79 1.90 -8.15
C LEU A 63 7.73 1.24 -7.14
N THR A 64 9.02 1.49 -7.28
CA THR A 64 10.05 1.01 -6.34
C THR A 64 10.32 1.98 -5.20
N THR A 65 9.93 3.24 -5.34
CA THR A 65 10.02 4.28 -4.30
C THR A 65 8.67 4.99 -4.15
N ASP A 66 8.44 5.55 -2.95
CA ASP A 66 7.31 6.45 -2.63
C ASP A 66 7.58 7.80 -3.33
N ASP A 67 7.09 7.93 -4.56
CA ASP A 67 7.36 9.07 -5.44
C ASP A 67 6.18 9.31 -6.39
N TYR A 68 5.71 10.56 -6.48
CA TYR A 68 4.55 10.97 -7.27
C TYR A 68 4.97 11.52 -8.63
N GLY A 69 4.16 11.30 -9.67
CA GLY A 69 4.33 12.03 -10.93
C GLY A 69 3.80 13.45 -10.80
N LEU A 70 4.64 14.44 -11.11
CA LEU A 70 4.30 15.87 -10.92
C LEU A 70 3.98 16.57 -12.26
N GLY A 71 4.33 15.96 -13.39
CA GLY A 71 4.05 16.49 -14.71
C GLY A 71 5.08 17.51 -15.17
N THR A 72 4.63 18.59 -15.82
CA THR A 72 5.53 19.54 -16.46
C THR A 72 5.26 20.97 -16.04
N VAL A 73 6.31 21.77 -15.91
CA VAL A 73 6.21 23.22 -15.69
C VAL A 73 7.08 23.94 -16.72
N SER A 74 6.49 24.88 -17.46
CA SER A 74 7.16 25.70 -18.47
C SER A 74 7.01 27.18 -18.16
N ILE A 75 8.00 27.99 -18.54
CA ILE A 75 7.86 29.44 -18.56
C ILE A 75 7.29 29.87 -19.91
N ASP A 76 6.27 30.70 -19.89
CA ASP A 76 5.62 31.21 -21.09
C ASP A 76 6.05 32.64 -21.41
N ASP A 77 6.40 33.43 -20.38
CA ASP A 77 6.92 34.79 -20.52
C ASP A 77 7.68 35.24 -19.26
N MET A 78 8.55 36.25 -19.39
CA MET A 78 9.19 36.92 -18.26
C MET A 78 9.21 38.44 -18.44
N HIS A 79 8.82 39.15 -17.39
CA HIS A 79 8.90 40.60 -17.31
C HIS A 79 9.92 41.04 -16.27
N PHE A 80 10.88 41.87 -16.68
CA PHE A 80 11.97 42.35 -15.84
C PHE A 80 11.64 43.77 -15.34
N ASN A 81 11.48 43.93 -14.03
CA ASN A 81 11.15 45.21 -13.40
C ASN A 81 12.39 46.09 -13.17
N GLU A 82 13.56 45.47 -13.08
CA GLU A 82 14.85 46.15 -12.95
C GLU A 82 15.83 45.59 -13.98
N PHE A 83 16.70 46.47 -14.48
CA PHE A 83 17.81 46.09 -15.35
C PHE A 83 19.12 46.35 -14.61
N ARG A 84 19.96 45.32 -14.51
CA ARG A 84 21.27 45.39 -13.87
C ARG A 84 22.33 45.01 -14.88
N LEU A 85 23.39 45.82 -14.97
CA LEU A 85 24.54 45.51 -15.81
C LEU A 85 25.31 44.34 -15.21
N GLY A 86 25.68 43.39 -16.06
CA GLY A 86 26.64 42.33 -15.78
C GLY A 86 28.10 42.81 -15.73
N ILE A 87 28.35 43.92 -15.03
CA ILE A 87 29.69 44.49 -14.90
C ILE A 87 30.12 44.32 -13.45
N VAL A 88 31.19 43.54 -13.28
CA VAL A 88 31.87 43.34 -12.01
C VAL A 88 33.23 44.01 -12.12
N ASN A 89 33.59 44.83 -11.13
CA ASN A 89 34.96 45.33 -11.05
C ASN A 89 35.91 44.15 -10.76
N HIS A 90 36.64 43.72 -11.80
CA HIS A 90 37.63 42.67 -11.71
C HIS A 90 39.00 43.13 -12.24
N SER A 91 39.37 44.37 -11.94
CA SER A 91 40.57 45.02 -12.48
C SER A 91 41.90 44.38 -12.05
N ILE A 92 41.88 43.49 -11.05
CA ILE A 92 43.03 42.66 -10.67
C ILE A 92 43.45 41.75 -11.84
N ASN A 93 42.50 41.13 -12.53
CA ASN A 93 42.76 40.27 -13.68
C ASN A 93 42.65 41.04 -15.02
N TYR A 94 41.89 42.14 -15.03
CA TYR A 94 41.68 42.98 -16.22
C TYR A 94 42.01 44.46 -15.95
N PRO A 95 43.28 44.86 -15.87
CA PRO A 95 43.65 46.24 -15.54
C PRO A 95 43.09 47.30 -16.50
N LEU A 96 42.75 46.92 -17.73
CA LEU A 96 42.13 47.81 -18.72
C LEU A 96 40.66 48.14 -18.39
N LEU A 97 39.99 47.32 -17.57
CA LEU A 97 38.61 47.53 -17.13
C LEU A 97 38.46 48.81 -16.30
N ASP A 98 39.48 49.17 -15.50
CA ASP A 98 39.55 50.44 -14.78
C ASP A 98 39.61 51.64 -15.73
N ASN A 99 40.41 51.53 -16.80
CA ASN A 99 40.52 52.58 -17.80
C ASN A 99 39.24 52.70 -18.63
N ASP A 100 38.61 51.59 -18.99
CA ASP A 100 37.44 51.61 -19.86
C ASP A 100 36.17 52.06 -19.12
N LEU A 101 35.93 51.58 -17.89
CA LEU A 101 34.68 51.82 -17.17
C LEU A 101 34.78 52.93 -16.12
N PHE A 102 35.87 52.98 -15.34
CA PHE A 102 35.99 53.94 -14.23
C PHE A 102 36.54 55.30 -14.66
N SER A 103 37.32 55.36 -15.76
CA SER A 103 37.69 56.64 -16.38
C SER A 103 36.54 57.26 -17.20
N GLY A 104 35.47 56.50 -17.46
CA GLY A 104 34.30 56.93 -18.24
C GLY A 104 34.49 56.88 -19.76
N ALA A 105 35.48 56.13 -20.25
CA ALA A 105 35.75 55.96 -21.68
C ALA A 105 34.62 55.20 -22.38
N LEU A 106 34.07 54.15 -21.76
CA LEU A 106 32.85 53.46 -22.16
C LEU A 106 31.72 53.78 -21.19
N ASN A 107 30.57 54.14 -21.74
CA ASN A 107 29.32 54.26 -21.01
C ASN A 107 28.38 53.15 -21.51
N MET A 108 28.02 52.25 -20.60
CA MET A 108 27.18 51.10 -20.90
C MET A 108 25.86 51.21 -20.15
N SER A 109 24.77 50.82 -20.80
CA SER A 109 23.47 50.67 -20.15
C SER A 109 22.72 49.48 -20.73
N VAL A 110 22.10 48.68 -19.85
CA VAL A 110 21.16 47.66 -20.31
C VAL A 110 19.95 48.38 -20.85
N THR A 111 19.64 48.15 -22.13
CA THR A 111 18.47 48.75 -22.78
C THR A 111 17.25 47.86 -22.64
N ARG A 112 17.45 46.54 -22.69
CA ARG A 112 16.34 45.57 -22.59
C ARG A 112 16.84 44.19 -22.20
N ILE A 113 16.03 43.47 -21.42
CA ILE A 113 16.13 42.02 -21.25
C ILE A 113 14.80 41.42 -21.69
N GLU A 114 14.84 40.41 -22.54
CA GLU A 114 13.65 39.76 -23.11
C GLU A 114 13.71 38.26 -22.93
N PHE A 115 12.60 37.67 -22.52
CA PHE A 115 12.36 36.24 -22.70
C PHE A 115 12.16 35.94 -24.19
N ILE A 116 12.79 34.86 -24.66
CA ILE A 116 12.64 34.38 -26.04
C ILE A 116 11.76 33.14 -26.06
N GLU A 117 12.16 32.10 -25.33
CA GLU A 117 11.49 30.81 -25.29
C GLU A 117 11.97 29.97 -24.09
N THR A 118 11.17 29.00 -23.69
CA THR A 118 11.61 27.90 -22.83
C THR A 118 12.29 26.85 -23.69
N LEU A 119 13.55 26.55 -23.38
CA LEU A 119 14.34 25.52 -24.08
C LEU A 119 14.00 24.12 -23.56
N ASN A 120 13.96 23.97 -22.24
CA ASN A 120 13.58 22.73 -21.57
C ASN A 120 12.66 23.06 -20.39
N PRO A 121 11.43 22.52 -20.35
CA PRO A 121 10.59 22.62 -19.16
C PRO A 121 11.13 21.72 -18.03
N ALA A 122 10.72 21.99 -16.80
CA ALA A 122 10.87 21.02 -15.72
C ALA A 122 9.88 19.88 -15.94
N ILE A 123 10.32 18.64 -15.73
CA ILE A 123 9.54 17.42 -15.98
C ILE A 123 9.77 16.46 -14.82
N HIS A 124 8.70 15.86 -14.30
CA HIS A 124 8.80 14.79 -13.32
C HIS A 124 7.74 13.71 -13.57
N ASP A 125 8.20 12.56 -14.07
CA ASP A 125 7.41 11.36 -14.30
C ASP A 125 8.00 10.20 -13.48
N ASN A 126 7.20 9.65 -12.57
CA ASN A 126 7.64 8.57 -11.68
C ASN A 126 7.67 7.20 -12.37
N LEU A 127 6.98 7.03 -13.51
CA LEU A 127 6.99 5.82 -14.34
C LEU A 127 8.09 5.86 -15.42
N ASN A 128 8.50 7.06 -15.87
CA ASN A 128 9.60 7.24 -16.82
C ASN A 128 10.63 8.28 -16.36
N ARG A 129 11.54 7.85 -15.48
CA ARG A 129 12.49 8.74 -14.79
C ARG A 129 13.67 9.25 -15.64
N THR A 130 13.80 8.87 -16.91
CA THR A 130 15.00 9.22 -17.70
C THR A 130 15.19 10.71 -17.90
N ASN A 131 14.10 11.48 -17.84
CA ASN A 131 14.07 12.91 -18.14
C ASN A 131 13.63 13.76 -16.94
N ASN A 132 13.66 13.21 -15.71
CA ASN A 132 13.25 13.97 -14.54
C ASN A 132 14.27 15.09 -14.27
N ASP A 133 13.79 16.33 -14.29
CA ASP A 133 14.57 17.54 -14.01
C ASP A 133 13.64 18.57 -13.37
N ASN A 134 14.07 19.10 -12.22
CA ASN A 134 13.36 20.14 -11.50
C ASN A 134 13.76 21.55 -12.00
N THR A 135 14.57 21.62 -13.05
CA THR A 135 15.09 22.86 -13.61
C THR A 135 14.34 23.24 -14.88
N ILE A 136 13.89 24.50 -14.96
CA ILE A 136 13.37 25.09 -16.19
C ILE A 136 14.50 25.88 -16.85
N THR A 137 14.85 25.50 -18.08
CA THR A 137 15.88 26.19 -18.85
C THR A 137 15.24 27.11 -19.88
N VAL A 138 15.56 28.40 -19.80
CA VAL A 138 14.99 29.44 -20.65
C VAL A 138 16.08 30.13 -21.46
N LYS A 139 15.65 30.80 -22.53
CA LYS A 139 16.51 31.59 -23.39
C LYS A 139 16.15 33.06 -23.26
N LEU A 140 17.14 33.87 -22.92
CA LEU A 140 17.00 35.31 -22.69
C LEU A 140 17.83 36.09 -23.70
N ASN A 141 17.37 37.26 -24.12
CA ASN A 141 18.16 38.24 -24.86
C ASN A 141 18.45 39.43 -23.96
N GLU A 142 19.72 39.69 -23.68
CA GLU A 142 20.18 40.89 -22.99
C GLU A 142 20.78 41.86 -24.00
N SER A 143 20.17 43.04 -24.10
CA SER A 143 20.58 44.11 -25.01
C SER A 143 21.27 45.22 -24.23
N ILE A 144 22.49 45.58 -24.65
CA ILE A 144 23.34 46.55 -23.95
C ILE A 144 23.78 47.61 -24.94
N SER A 145 23.44 48.87 -24.67
CA SER A 145 23.96 50.00 -25.45
C SER A 145 25.33 50.37 -24.93
N VAL A 146 26.28 50.49 -25.85
CA VAL A 146 27.66 50.88 -25.57
C VAL A 146 27.94 52.19 -26.28
N LEU A 147 28.37 53.20 -25.53
CA LEU A 147 28.74 54.52 -26.03
C LEU A 147 30.18 54.82 -25.63
N TYR A 148 31.01 55.19 -26.60
CA TYR A 148 32.42 55.46 -26.40
C TYR A 148 32.75 56.95 -26.47
N LYS A 149 33.54 57.42 -25.50
CA LYS A 149 33.84 58.84 -25.27
C LYS A 149 35.33 59.22 -25.38
N ASN A 150 36.26 58.26 -25.43
CA ASN A 150 37.71 58.54 -25.40
C ASN A 150 38.52 57.52 -26.22
N PRO A 151 39.28 57.90 -27.26
CA PRO A 151 39.85 57.03 -28.30
C PRO A 151 41.05 56.11 -27.92
N GLN A 152 41.11 55.54 -26.72
CA GLN A 152 42.13 54.53 -26.38
C GLN A 152 41.68 53.10 -26.74
N GLU A 153 42.51 52.33 -27.45
CA GLU A 153 42.25 50.91 -27.72
C GLU A 153 41.90 50.15 -26.43
N GLY A 154 40.86 49.31 -26.47
CA GLY A 154 40.33 48.63 -25.28
C GLY A 154 39.52 47.37 -25.60
N TYR A 155 39.31 46.55 -24.56
CA TYR A 155 38.50 45.33 -24.61
C TYR A 155 37.29 45.50 -23.70
N LEU A 156 36.13 45.08 -24.17
CA LEU A 156 34.93 45.06 -23.36
C LEU A 156 34.90 43.74 -22.60
N ILE A 157 34.91 43.84 -21.28
CA ILE A 157 34.87 42.71 -20.35
C ILE A 157 33.47 42.66 -19.76
N TYR A 158 32.75 41.55 -19.99
CA TYR A 158 31.36 41.40 -19.56
C TYR A 158 31.11 40.06 -18.88
N PHE A 159 30.32 40.06 -17.81
CA PHE A 159 29.95 38.85 -17.09
C PHE A 159 28.43 38.80 -16.92
N SER A 160 27.76 37.68 -17.21
CA SER A 160 26.31 37.66 -17.05
C SER A 160 25.90 37.91 -15.60
N HIS A 161 24.97 38.82 -15.36
CA HIS A 161 24.43 38.99 -14.01
C HIS A 161 23.56 37.80 -13.58
N PHE A 162 23.11 36.97 -14.52
CA PHE A 162 22.40 35.72 -14.25
C PHE A 162 23.38 34.61 -13.84
N SER A 163 23.16 34.04 -12.66
CA SER A 163 24.04 33.00 -12.14
C SER A 163 23.99 31.74 -13.00
N GLY A 164 25.17 31.23 -13.36
CA GLY A 164 25.30 30.02 -14.17
C GLY A 164 24.78 30.14 -15.61
N ALA A 165 24.48 31.36 -16.07
CA ALA A 165 24.03 31.57 -17.44
C ALA A 165 25.12 31.26 -18.46
N LYS A 166 24.73 30.62 -19.56
CA LYS A 166 25.64 30.20 -20.63
C LYS A 166 25.35 31.01 -21.88
N LEU A 167 26.39 31.65 -22.43
CA LEU A 167 26.25 32.39 -23.69
C LEU A 167 26.01 31.42 -24.85
N LEU A 168 24.88 31.58 -25.54
CA LEU A 168 24.54 30.81 -26.74
C LEU A 168 24.95 31.54 -28.02
N LYS A 169 24.66 32.83 -28.10
CA LYS A 169 24.88 33.67 -29.29
C LYS A 169 25.23 35.10 -28.86
N PHE A 170 26.03 35.78 -29.65
CA PHE A 170 26.42 37.16 -29.41
C PHE A 170 26.41 37.92 -30.74
N TYR A 171 25.63 39.00 -30.81
CA TYR A 171 25.54 39.88 -31.96
C TYR A 171 25.87 41.32 -31.57
N VAL A 172 26.35 42.09 -32.55
CA VAL A 172 26.46 43.54 -32.44
C VAL A 172 25.65 44.21 -33.52
N ASP A 173 24.77 45.12 -33.11
CA ASP A 173 24.05 46.04 -33.98
C ASP A 173 24.73 47.41 -33.94
N ASN A 174 25.38 47.77 -35.03
CA ASN A 174 25.98 49.09 -35.19
C ASN A 174 25.07 50.06 -35.94
N GLY A 175 23.75 49.85 -35.96
CA GLY A 175 22.76 50.69 -36.64
C GLY A 175 22.77 50.63 -38.17
N THR A 176 23.79 50.03 -38.79
CA THR A 176 23.84 49.77 -40.24
C THR A 176 23.69 48.29 -40.58
N SER A 177 24.13 47.41 -39.68
CA SER A 177 24.08 45.97 -39.84
C SER A 177 24.10 45.26 -38.49
N ILE A 178 23.51 44.07 -38.45
CA ILE A 178 23.60 43.14 -37.31
C ILE A 178 24.69 42.11 -37.66
N ILE A 179 25.76 42.09 -36.88
CA ILE A 179 26.92 41.24 -37.10
C ILE A 179 26.93 40.14 -36.04
N ASN A 180 26.94 38.87 -36.46
CA ASN A 180 27.05 37.73 -35.56
C ASN A 180 28.52 37.47 -35.23
N LEU A 181 28.84 37.40 -33.94
CA LEU A 181 30.20 37.26 -33.46
C LEU A 181 30.57 35.78 -33.24
N THR A 182 31.82 35.45 -33.54
CA THR A 182 32.37 34.09 -33.48
C THR A 182 33.36 33.99 -32.33
N LYS A 183 33.12 33.03 -31.42
CA LYS A 183 34.04 32.73 -30.31
C LYS A 183 35.42 32.30 -30.85
N GLY A 184 36.49 32.87 -30.30
CA GLY A 184 37.88 32.65 -30.69
C GLY A 184 38.38 33.54 -31.82
N ILE A 185 37.48 34.29 -32.48
CA ILE A 185 37.82 35.29 -33.49
C ILE A 185 37.49 36.68 -32.95
N ASP A 186 36.22 36.93 -32.65
CA ASP A 186 35.73 38.25 -32.26
C ASP A 186 35.68 38.43 -30.74
N TYR A 187 35.49 37.34 -29.99
CA TYR A 187 35.49 37.35 -28.53
C TYR A 187 36.02 36.03 -27.95
N THR A 188 36.46 36.05 -26.70
CA THR A 188 36.77 34.85 -25.92
C THR A 188 35.92 34.79 -24.66
N ILE A 189 35.81 33.59 -24.06
CA ILE A 189 35.23 33.41 -22.72
C ILE A 189 36.32 32.76 -21.89
N ASP A 190 36.70 33.40 -20.80
CA ASP A 190 37.79 32.94 -19.95
C ASP A 190 37.34 31.84 -18.95
N ASP A 191 38.27 31.42 -18.09
CA ASP A 191 38.06 30.32 -17.13
C ASP A 191 37.09 30.67 -15.99
N ILE A 192 36.81 31.97 -15.79
CA ILE A 192 35.84 32.47 -14.81
C ILE A 192 34.60 33.08 -15.50
N TYR A 193 34.35 32.70 -16.76
CA TYR A 193 33.16 33.01 -17.56
C TYR A 193 32.98 34.47 -17.98
N PHE A 194 34.02 35.30 -17.94
CA PHE A 194 34.00 36.63 -18.52
C PHE A 194 34.11 36.56 -20.04
N ILE A 195 33.22 37.28 -20.72
CA ILE A 195 33.32 37.58 -22.14
C ILE A 195 34.36 38.69 -22.32
N VAL A 196 35.39 38.41 -23.10
CA VAL A 196 36.40 39.40 -23.52
C VAL A 196 36.19 39.68 -25.00
N PHE A 197 35.71 40.88 -25.32
CA PHE A 197 35.26 41.28 -26.65
C PHE A 197 36.08 42.47 -27.18
N ASP A 198 36.63 42.33 -28.38
CA ASP A 198 37.31 43.41 -29.10
C ASP A 198 36.27 44.25 -29.86
N TYR A 199 35.99 45.46 -29.38
CA TYR A 199 34.83 46.23 -29.82
C TYR A 199 35.12 47.32 -30.86
N GLU A 200 36.38 47.66 -31.12
CA GLU A 200 36.73 48.89 -31.84
C GLU A 200 36.23 48.89 -33.28
N GLN A 201 36.35 47.77 -33.97
CA GLN A 201 35.93 47.61 -35.37
C GLN A 201 34.40 47.66 -35.57
N TYR A 202 33.60 47.66 -34.49
CA TYR A 202 32.15 47.58 -34.56
C TYR A 202 31.44 48.92 -34.32
N PHE A 203 32.17 50.00 -34.05
CA PHE A 203 31.56 51.31 -33.89
C PHE A 203 30.95 51.85 -35.19
N GLN A 204 29.85 52.59 -35.04
CA GLN A 204 29.29 53.41 -36.11
C GLN A 204 30.32 54.41 -36.68
N GLN A 205 30.32 54.58 -38.00
CA GLN A 205 31.01 55.70 -38.64
C GLN A 205 30.20 56.98 -38.40
N GLY A 206 30.63 57.82 -37.45
CA GLY A 206 29.92 59.06 -37.10
C GLY A 206 30.63 59.88 -36.01
N PRO A 207 30.05 61.02 -35.59
CA PRO A 207 30.62 61.85 -34.52
C PRO A 207 30.51 61.20 -33.12
N THR A 208 29.71 60.13 -33.01
CA THR A 208 29.45 59.40 -31.78
C THR A 208 29.71 57.93 -32.04
N PHE A 209 30.68 57.35 -31.33
CA PHE A 209 31.03 55.94 -31.45
C PHE A 209 30.11 55.11 -30.54
N ASN A 210 29.13 54.41 -31.13
CA ASN A 210 28.24 53.53 -30.38
C ASN A 210 27.91 52.24 -31.13
N PHE A 211 27.39 51.26 -30.39
CA PHE A 211 26.76 50.05 -30.89
C PHE A 211 25.86 49.45 -29.80
N THR A 212 25.05 48.45 -30.17
CA THR A 212 24.26 47.65 -29.22
C THR A 212 24.74 46.20 -29.27
N MET A 213 25.08 45.65 -28.11
CA MET A 213 25.33 44.22 -27.95
C MET A 213 24.01 43.49 -27.71
N HIS A 214 23.85 42.34 -28.34
CA HIS A 214 22.78 41.39 -28.04
C HIS A 214 23.39 40.06 -27.60
N LEU A 215 23.25 39.76 -26.32
CA LEU A 215 23.78 38.57 -25.67
C LEU A 215 22.62 37.60 -25.43
N ILE A 216 22.62 36.48 -26.13
CA ILE A 216 21.60 35.44 -25.96
C ILE A 216 22.09 34.42 -24.96
N TRP A 217 21.42 34.38 -23.81
CA TRP A 217 21.75 33.54 -22.67
C TRP A 217 20.83 32.33 -22.57
N GLU A 218 21.40 31.19 -22.20
CA GLU A 218 20.69 30.08 -21.57
C GLU A 218 20.73 30.29 -20.06
N TYR A 219 19.56 30.37 -19.42
CA TYR A 219 19.43 30.61 -17.98
C TYR A 219 18.50 29.57 -17.34
N LYS A 220 18.78 29.21 -16.09
CA LYS A 220 18.11 28.13 -15.38
C LYS A 220 17.36 28.65 -14.16
N LEU A 221 16.09 28.29 -14.07
CA LEU A 221 15.24 28.48 -12.89
C LEU A 221 15.00 27.11 -12.24
N LEU A 222 14.90 27.07 -10.91
CA LEU A 222 14.74 25.83 -10.15
C LEU A 222 13.35 25.79 -9.50
N LEU A 223 12.72 24.61 -9.52
CA LEU A 223 11.55 24.31 -8.70
C LEU A 223 12.00 23.65 -7.40
N GLU A 224 11.98 24.40 -6.30
CA GLU A 224 12.29 23.88 -4.97
C GLU A 224 11.03 23.38 -4.26
N GLY A 225 11.15 22.26 -3.54
CA GLY A 225 10.00 21.65 -2.84
C GLY A 225 8.89 21.24 -3.80
N TRP A 226 9.24 20.83 -5.02
CA TRP A 226 8.27 20.40 -6.03
C TRP A 226 7.76 19.00 -5.70
N GLU A 227 6.55 18.91 -5.15
CA GLU A 227 5.98 17.64 -4.67
C GLU A 227 4.45 17.64 -4.65
N ILE A 228 3.89 16.42 -4.50
CA ILE A 228 2.49 16.18 -4.17
C ILE A 228 2.44 15.56 -2.77
N LEU A 229 1.55 16.08 -1.93
CA LEU A 229 1.32 15.58 -0.57
C LEU A 229 -0.14 15.14 -0.41
N GLN A 230 -0.38 13.90 0.04
CA GLN A 230 -1.71 13.51 0.50
C GLN A 230 -1.99 14.19 1.85
N THR A 231 -3.10 14.92 1.94
CA THR A 231 -3.41 15.82 3.07
C THR A 231 -4.43 15.23 4.06
N ASP A 232 -4.93 14.01 3.83
CA ASP A 232 -5.90 13.40 4.75
C ASP A 232 -5.25 13.05 6.10
N GLU A 233 -5.70 13.71 7.17
CA GLU A 233 -5.24 13.42 8.53
C GLU A 233 -5.79 12.09 9.07
N ALA A 234 -7.03 11.76 8.70
CA ALA A 234 -7.70 10.55 9.15
C ALA A 234 -7.37 9.36 8.23
N PRO A 235 -7.15 8.15 8.80
CA PRO A 235 -6.91 6.96 8.00
C PRO A 235 -8.14 6.56 7.19
N LEU A 236 -7.89 6.09 5.97
CA LEU A 236 -8.90 5.56 5.06
C LEU A 236 -9.18 4.10 5.41
N ILE A 237 -10.34 3.80 5.99
CA ILE A 237 -10.64 2.46 6.52
C ILE A 237 -11.30 1.58 5.44
N MET A 238 -10.67 0.44 5.15
CA MET A 238 -11.21 -0.60 4.28
C MET A 238 -12.14 -1.52 5.08
N ASN A 239 -13.42 -1.58 4.69
CA ASN A 239 -14.44 -2.42 5.35
C ASN A 239 -15.07 -3.46 4.42
N GLU A 240 -14.95 -3.27 3.11
CA GLU A 240 -15.57 -4.11 2.08
C GLU A 240 -14.50 -4.84 1.25
N ASN A 241 -14.92 -5.85 0.47
CA ASN A 241 -14.00 -6.54 -0.44
C ASN A 241 -13.54 -5.63 -1.58
N GLU A 242 -14.36 -4.66 -1.97
CA GLU A 242 -14.10 -3.66 -2.99
C GLU A 242 -14.70 -2.34 -2.50
N GLN A 243 -13.89 -1.29 -2.44
CA GLN A 243 -14.30 -0.01 -1.86
C GLN A 243 -13.64 1.14 -2.61
N ASN A 244 -14.42 2.20 -2.84
CA ASN A 244 -13.89 3.45 -3.37
C ASN A 244 -13.55 4.41 -2.24
N PHE A 245 -12.42 5.08 -2.39
CA PHE A 245 -11.97 6.16 -1.52
C PHE A 245 -11.84 7.43 -2.33
N THR A 246 -12.07 8.57 -1.68
CA THR A 246 -11.70 9.87 -2.20
C THR A 246 -10.72 10.47 -1.21
N SER A 247 -9.61 10.97 -1.72
CA SER A 247 -8.47 11.45 -0.93
C SER A 247 -8.03 12.81 -1.44
N SER A 248 -7.58 13.66 -0.52
CA SER A 248 -7.18 15.05 -0.78
C SER A 248 -5.66 15.16 -0.93
N PHE A 249 -5.23 15.99 -1.86
CA PHE A 249 -3.81 16.21 -2.18
C PHE A 249 -3.51 17.69 -2.35
N ALA A 250 -2.27 18.06 -2.06
CA ALA A 250 -1.70 19.39 -2.33
C ALA A 250 -0.49 19.25 -3.24
N TYR A 251 -0.50 19.96 -4.37
CA TYR A 251 0.62 20.12 -5.28
C TYR A 251 1.31 21.44 -5.00
N ILE A 252 2.61 21.39 -4.69
CA ILE A 252 3.36 22.55 -4.21
C ILE A 252 4.71 22.68 -4.89
N PHE A 253 5.17 23.93 -5.05
CA PHE A 253 6.57 24.27 -5.34
C PHE A 253 6.87 25.75 -5.11
N TYR A 254 8.16 26.06 -5.01
CA TYR A 254 8.74 27.41 -5.08
C TYR A 254 9.54 27.58 -6.36
N LEU A 255 9.34 28.68 -7.06
CA LEU A 255 10.17 29.04 -8.21
C LEU A 255 11.37 29.85 -7.74
N LEU A 256 12.59 29.39 -8.02
CA LEU A 256 13.83 30.08 -7.64
C LEU A 256 14.64 30.48 -8.87
N GLY A 257 15.31 31.63 -8.77
CA GLY A 257 16.29 32.09 -9.73
C GLY A 257 17.42 32.83 -9.00
N TYR A 258 18.62 32.82 -9.57
CA TYR A 258 19.82 33.33 -8.94
C TYR A 258 20.55 34.34 -9.83
N ILE A 259 21.06 35.39 -9.21
CA ILE A 259 21.97 36.36 -9.82
C ILE A 259 23.32 36.34 -9.10
N VAL A 260 24.36 36.80 -9.78
CA VAL A 260 25.69 36.96 -9.21
C VAL A 260 25.84 38.35 -8.60
N LEU A 261 26.47 38.43 -7.42
CA LEU A 261 26.76 39.71 -6.79
C LEU A 261 27.82 40.50 -7.59
N PRO A 262 27.73 41.85 -7.63
CA PRO A 262 28.67 42.69 -8.38
C PRO A 262 30.15 42.58 -7.97
N ASP A 263 30.45 41.95 -6.84
CA ASP A 263 31.81 41.70 -6.33
C ASP A 263 32.26 40.24 -6.48
N LEU A 264 31.45 39.39 -7.15
CA LEU A 264 31.63 37.94 -7.30
C LEU A 264 31.74 37.18 -5.97
N SER A 265 31.35 37.78 -4.84
CA SER A 265 31.44 37.14 -3.52
C SER A 265 30.46 35.96 -3.37
N GLY A 266 29.44 35.89 -4.21
CA GLY A 266 28.47 34.80 -4.24
C GLY A 266 27.26 35.10 -5.12
N THR A 267 26.18 34.35 -4.87
CA THR A 267 24.91 34.46 -5.59
C THR A 267 23.78 34.83 -4.64
N ILE A 268 22.83 35.62 -5.10
CA ILE A 268 21.60 35.94 -4.36
C ILE A 268 20.38 35.60 -5.21
N LEU A 269 19.23 35.44 -4.54
CA LEU A 269 17.98 35.14 -5.20
C LEU A 269 17.44 36.36 -5.93
N ILE A 270 16.90 36.14 -7.14
CA ILE A 270 16.32 37.20 -7.96
C ILE A 270 14.92 37.55 -7.46
N ASP A 271 14.62 38.84 -7.32
CA ASP A 271 13.34 39.34 -6.79
C ASP A 271 12.69 40.41 -7.67
N TYR A 272 13.24 40.66 -8.87
CA TYR A 272 12.78 41.70 -9.79
C TYR A 272 12.28 41.16 -11.15
N ILE A 273 12.01 39.85 -11.25
CA ILE A 273 11.38 39.24 -12.44
C ILE A 273 9.96 38.81 -12.06
N ASN A 274 8.98 39.15 -12.90
CA ASN A 274 7.67 38.51 -12.88
C ASN A 274 7.63 37.43 -13.97
N VAL A 275 7.11 36.26 -13.65
CA VAL A 275 7.12 35.09 -14.52
C VAL A 275 5.69 34.68 -14.87
N ALA A 276 5.42 34.43 -16.14
CA ALA A 276 4.23 33.73 -16.59
C ALA A 276 4.61 32.27 -16.82
N LEU A 277 3.80 31.33 -16.35
CA LEU A 277 4.12 29.90 -16.43
C LEU A 277 2.88 29.07 -16.67
N THR A 278 3.10 27.87 -17.20
CA THR A 278 2.07 26.85 -17.34
C THR A 278 2.48 25.59 -16.58
N ILE A 279 1.58 25.09 -15.74
CA ILE A 279 1.69 23.82 -15.02
C ILE A 279 0.75 22.82 -15.68
N SER A 280 1.28 21.67 -16.08
CA SER A 280 0.47 20.55 -16.57
C SER A 280 0.75 19.32 -15.72
N PRO A 281 -0.01 19.13 -14.61
CA PRO A 281 0.12 17.94 -13.78
C PRO A 281 -0.19 16.67 -14.58
N LEU A 282 0.45 15.56 -14.22
CA LEU A 282 0.04 14.24 -14.70
C LEU A 282 -1.35 13.91 -14.14
N ASP A 283 -2.14 13.16 -14.91
CA ASP A 283 -3.48 12.70 -14.51
C ASP A 283 -4.50 13.80 -14.17
N LYS A 284 -4.22 15.05 -14.57
CA LYS A 284 -5.08 16.24 -14.37
C LYS A 284 -6.54 16.05 -14.75
N GLU A 285 -6.83 15.13 -15.65
CA GLU A 285 -8.20 14.78 -16.05
C GLU A 285 -9.04 14.16 -14.92
N LEU A 286 -8.40 13.53 -13.95
CA LEU A 286 -9.03 12.82 -12.83
C LEU A 286 -9.20 13.69 -11.58
N PHE A 287 -8.73 14.94 -11.62
CA PHE A 287 -8.76 15.83 -10.46
C PHE A 287 -10.15 16.44 -10.28
N SER A 288 -10.66 16.41 -9.04
CA SER A 288 -11.94 16.99 -8.65
C SER A 288 -11.77 17.89 -7.43
N TYR A 289 -12.73 18.79 -7.16
CA TYR A 289 -12.66 19.76 -6.05
C TYR A 289 -11.31 20.49 -6.00
N GLN A 290 -11.08 21.30 -7.03
CA GLN A 290 -9.81 21.99 -7.24
C GLN A 290 -9.81 23.36 -6.58
N GLU A 291 -8.78 23.65 -5.80
CA GLU A 291 -8.56 24.96 -5.17
C GLU A 291 -7.13 25.41 -5.43
N LEU A 292 -6.96 26.71 -5.68
CA LEU A 292 -5.67 27.30 -5.99
C LEU A 292 -5.38 28.44 -5.04
N ASN A 293 -4.18 28.41 -4.50
CA ASN A 293 -3.65 29.46 -3.66
C ASN A 293 -2.29 29.89 -4.24
N ILE A 294 -2.14 31.20 -4.45
CA ILE A 294 -0.90 31.81 -4.92
C ILE A 294 -0.43 32.76 -3.83
N ASN A 295 0.78 32.57 -3.33
CA ASN A 295 1.39 33.40 -2.29
C ASN A 295 0.49 33.54 -1.04
N PHE A 296 -0.15 32.44 -0.61
CA PHE A 296 -1.09 32.40 0.53
C PHE A 296 -2.40 33.16 0.31
N ILE A 297 -2.75 33.48 -0.94
CA ILE A 297 -4.01 34.13 -1.32
C ILE A 297 -4.83 33.19 -2.20
N ASP A 298 -6.05 32.89 -1.76
CA ASP A 298 -6.98 32.05 -2.52
C ASP A 298 -7.39 32.71 -3.84
N LYS A 299 -7.41 31.90 -4.89
CA LYS A 299 -7.75 32.30 -6.24
C LYS A 299 -8.90 31.46 -6.76
N ASN A 300 -9.73 32.05 -7.63
CA ASN A 300 -10.73 31.30 -8.36
C ASN A 300 -10.03 30.46 -9.44
N ILE A 301 -10.00 29.15 -9.25
CA ILE A 301 -9.32 28.21 -10.14
C ILE A 301 -9.76 28.32 -11.61
N ASN A 302 -11.03 28.67 -11.85
CA ASN A 302 -11.56 28.77 -13.21
C ASN A 302 -10.91 29.89 -14.04
N ASP A 303 -10.26 30.86 -13.39
CA ASP A 303 -9.55 31.94 -14.07
C ASP A 303 -8.18 31.49 -14.60
N TYR A 304 -7.68 30.35 -14.12
CA TYR A 304 -6.36 29.79 -14.41
C TYR A 304 -6.41 28.45 -15.16
N LEU A 305 -7.54 27.75 -15.10
CA LEU A 305 -7.71 26.42 -15.66
C LEU A 305 -8.02 26.48 -17.17
N ASN A 306 -7.13 25.88 -17.96
CA ASN A 306 -7.30 25.74 -19.40
C ASN A 306 -8.28 24.62 -19.78
N PRO A 307 -8.76 24.57 -21.04
CA PRO A 307 -9.64 23.50 -21.52
C PRO A 307 -9.03 22.09 -21.42
N ASP A 308 -7.70 21.98 -21.48
CA ASP A 308 -6.96 20.73 -21.29
C ASP A 308 -6.60 20.47 -19.81
N LYS A 309 -7.21 21.23 -18.88
CA LYS A 309 -6.97 21.21 -17.42
C LYS A 309 -5.54 21.51 -16.98
N SER A 310 -4.68 22.05 -17.85
CA SER A 310 -3.45 22.70 -17.40
C SER A 310 -3.77 24.02 -16.70
N LEU A 311 -2.85 24.52 -15.88
CA LEU A 311 -2.97 25.79 -15.18
C LEU A 311 -2.02 26.79 -15.82
N SER A 312 -2.53 27.92 -16.32
CA SER A 312 -1.71 29.00 -16.86
C SER A 312 -1.79 30.23 -15.97
N PHE A 313 -0.64 30.84 -15.73
CA PHE A 313 -0.45 32.00 -14.89
C PHE A 313 0.20 33.10 -15.72
N GLY A 314 -0.37 34.30 -15.69
CA GLY A 314 0.14 35.45 -16.43
C GLY A 314 1.15 36.27 -15.63
N ILE A 315 1.79 37.22 -16.31
CA ILE A 315 2.71 38.18 -15.67
C ILE A 315 2.04 38.97 -14.53
N SER A 316 0.73 39.23 -14.64
CA SER A 316 -0.07 39.95 -13.64
C SER A 316 -0.26 39.21 -12.32
N ASP A 317 0.01 37.90 -12.28
CA ASP A 317 -0.14 37.09 -11.06
C ASP A 317 1.01 37.27 -10.07
N LEU A 318 2.01 38.10 -10.41
CA LEU A 318 3.15 38.49 -9.57
C LEU A 318 3.92 37.27 -9.03
N LEU A 319 4.08 36.25 -9.86
CA LEU A 319 4.98 35.12 -9.59
C LEU A 319 6.42 35.59 -9.75
N ILE A 320 6.95 36.12 -8.65
CA ILE A 320 8.34 36.56 -8.56
C ILE A 320 9.18 35.39 -8.06
N PRO A 321 10.28 35.01 -8.72
CA PRO A 321 11.16 33.99 -8.18
C PRO A 321 11.57 34.30 -6.72
N ASN A 322 11.74 33.29 -5.88
CA ASN A 322 11.99 33.40 -4.43
C ASN A 322 10.83 33.98 -3.58
N ARG A 323 9.73 34.41 -4.18
CA ARG A 323 8.51 34.81 -3.45
C ARG A 323 7.26 34.09 -3.93
N GLY A 324 7.29 33.59 -5.15
CA GLY A 324 6.24 32.83 -5.80
C GLY A 324 6.10 31.45 -5.17
N PHE A 325 4.96 31.23 -4.53
CA PHE A 325 4.56 29.96 -3.96
C PHE A 325 3.18 29.58 -4.50
N ILE A 326 3.08 28.36 -5.03
CA ILE A 326 1.84 27.84 -5.59
C ILE A 326 1.43 26.64 -4.76
N ILE A 327 0.19 26.65 -4.28
CA ILE A 327 -0.49 25.48 -3.74
C ILE A 327 -1.71 25.21 -4.60
N PHE A 328 -1.75 24.04 -5.20
CA PHE A 328 -2.90 23.54 -5.93
C PHE A 328 -3.46 22.31 -5.23
N ASN A 329 -4.58 22.49 -4.55
CA ASN A 329 -5.27 21.41 -3.85
C ASN A 329 -6.29 20.76 -4.78
N PHE A 330 -6.38 19.44 -4.71
CA PHE A 330 -7.37 18.68 -5.45
C PHE A 330 -7.70 17.37 -4.72
N THR A 331 -8.76 16.72 -5.17
CA THR A 331 -9.15 15.40 -4.69
C THR A 331 -9.17 14.40 -5.83
N ILE A 332 -8.85 13.15 -5.52
CA ILE A 332 -8.82 12.03 -6.46
C ILE A 332 -9.59 10.87 -5.85
N SER A 333 -10.29 10.13 -6.72
CA SER A 333 -10.94 8.87 -6.37
C SER A 333 -10.10 7.66 -6.73
N PHE A 334 -10.04 6.69 -5.81
CA PHE A 334 -9.31 5.44 -5.90
C PHE A 334 -10.27 4.29 -5.61
N GLY A 335 -10.12 3.17 -6.31
CA GLY A 335 -10.87 1.94 -6.06
C GLY A 335 -9.91 0.84 -5.67
N LEU A 336 -10.08 0.31 -4.46
CA LEU A 336 -9.29 -0.80 -3.94
C LEU A 336 -10.14 -2.07 -3.91
N LYS A 337 -9.49 -3.21 -4.11
CA LYS A 337 -10.12 -4.53 -4.09
C LYS A 337 -9.21 -5.61 -3.54
N PHE A 338 -9.78 -6.56 -2.80
CA PHE A 338 -9.14 -7.84 -2.51
C PHE A 338 -9.38 -8.83 -3.67
N GLU A 339 -8.32 -9.33 -4.30
CA GLU A 339 -8.44 -10.22 -5.47
C GLU A 339 -8.90 -11.64 -5.11
N GLU A 340 -8.47 -12.17 -3.96
CA GLU A 340 -8.76 -13.53 -3.51
C GLU A 340 -9.37 -13.58 -2.10
N PRO A 341 -10.53 -12.95 -1.85
CA PRO A 341 -11.18 -13.01 -0.54
C PRO A 341 -11.71 -14.42 -0.29
N VAL A 342 -11.45 -14.99 0.89
CA VAL A 342 -11.79 -16.37 1.23
C VAL A 342 -12.99 -16.42 2.18
N GLY A 343 -14.15 -16.77 1.64
CA GLY A 343 -15.40 -16.74 2.39
C GLY A 343 -15.70 -15.35 2.95
N TYR A 344 -15.72 -15.20 4.28
CA TYR A 344 -15.86 -13.91 4.97
C TYR A 344 -14.52 -13.27 5.38
N SER A 345 -13.38 -13.89 5.07
CA SER A 345 -12.04 -13.33 5.25
C SER A 345 -11.60 -12.59 3.98
N TRP A 346 -10.74 -11.58 4.15
CA TRP A 346 -10.14 -10.82 3.05
C TRP A 346 -8.88 -11.46 2.46
N GLY A 347 -8.43 -12.58 3.03
CA GLY A 347 -7.17 -13.20 2.66
C GLY A 347 -7.12 -14.72 2.80
N ILE A 348 -6.13 -15.31 2.13
CA ILE A 348 -5.77 -16.72 2.22
C ILE A 348 -5.12 -17.00 3.57
N ASP A 349 -5.35 -18.19 4.12
CA ASP A 349 -4.78 -18.60 5.40
C ASP A 349 -4.11 -19.97 5.28
N ARG A 350 -2.85 -20.08 5.72
CA ARG A 350 -2.05 -21.31 5.59
C ARG A 350 -1.17 -21.59 6.80
N LEU A 351 -0.90 -22.86 7.05
CA LEU A 351 0.06 -23.33 8.05
C LEU A 351 1.46 -23.31 7.42
N VAL A 352 2.39 -22.55 8.00
CA VAL A 352 3.73 -22.32 7.41
C VAL A 352 4.87 -22.93 8.20
N ALA A 353 4.72 -23.09 9.51
CA ALA A 353 5.76 -23.68 10.34
C ALA A 353 5.18 -24.31 11.60
N LYS A 354 5.84 -25.38 12.07
CA LYS A 354 5.39 -26.17 13.23
C LYS A 354 3.93 -26.64 13.01
N ARG A 355 3.20 -26.87 14.10
CA ARG A 355 1.76 -27.18 14.07
C ARG A 355 0.87 -25.95 14.33
N ASN A 356 1.46 -24.81 14.68
CA ASN A 356 0.75 -23.65 15.20
C ASN A 356 1.13 -22.30 14.59
N ILE A 357 2.12 -22.20 13.70
CA ILE A 357 2.44 -20.93 13.03
C ILE A 357 1.69 -20.88 11.72
N ARG A 358 0.79 -19.91 11.61
CA ARG A 358 -0.02 -19.66 10.43
C ARG A 358 0.37 -18.34 9.79
N GLU A 359 0.10 -18.22 8.50
CA GLU A 359 0.31 -17.01 7.72
C GLU A 359 -1.01 -16.67 7.02
N ARG A 360 -1.47 -15.44 7.24
CA ARG A 360 -2.58 -14.84 6.52
C ARG A 360 -2.06 -13.89 5.47
N ILE A 361 -2.56 -14.02 4.25
CA ILE A 361 -2.10 -13.28 3.09
C ILE A 361 -3.25 -12.51 2.47
N TYR A 362 -3.11 -11.20 2.36
CA TYR A 362 -4.05 -10.31 1.70
C TYR A 362 -3.50 -9.87 0.35
N PHE A 363 -4.32 -9.95 -0.70
CA PHE A 363 -4.00 -9.51 -2.05
C PHE A 363 -4.77 -8.23 -2.37
N ILE A 364 -4.25 -7.09 -1.90
CA ILE A 364 -4.89 -5.79 -2.07
C ILE A 364 -4.42 -5.20 -3.39
N SER A 365 -5.37 -4.85 -4.24
CA SER A 365 -5.15 -4.31 -5.58
C SER A 365 -5.80 -2.95 -5.73
N MET A 366 -5.12 -2.03 -6.39
CA MET A 366 -5.70 -0.76 -6.84
C MET A 366 -6.29 -0.95 -8.24
N VAL A 367 -7.62 -1.10 -8.31
CA VAL A 367 -8.33 -1.38 -9.56
C VAL A 367 -8.67 -0.12 -10.35
N THR A 368 -8.86 1.00 -9.67
CA THR A 368 -9.12 2.31 -10.30
C THR A 368 -8.35 3.41 -9.58
N GLY A 369 -7.91 4.41 -10.34
CA GLY A 369 -7.12 5.53 -9.83
C GLY A 369 -6.20 6.09 -10.92
N PRO A 370 -5.46 7.16 -10.60
CA PRO A 370 -4.46 7.75 -11.50
C PRO A 370 -3.20 6.86 -11.64
N PRO A 371 -2.61 6.77 -12.84
CA PRO A 371 -1.39 6.01 -13.08
C PRO A 371 -0.11 6.57 -12.45
N HIS A 372 -0.06 7.85 -12.10
CA HIS A 372 1.15 8.49 -11.57
C HIS A 372 1.02 8.92 -10.10
N ILE A 373 -0.18 8.80 -9.50
CA ILE A 373 -0.43 9.15 -8.10
C ILE A 373 -0.86 7.92 -7.31
N PHE A 374 -0.16 7.58 -6.25
CA PHE A 374 -0.51 6.45 -5.38
C PHE A 374 -1.33 6.91 -4.17
N LEU A 375 -2.08 5.99 -3.59
CA LEU A 375 -2.80 6.21 -2.33
C LEU A 375 -1.99 5.65 -1.16
N LYS A 376 -1.93 6.39 -0.05
CA LYS A 376 -1.39 5.93 1.24
C LYS A 376 -2.41 6.12 2.37
N ASN A 377 -2.01 5.73 3.59
CA ASN A 377 -2.83 5.86 4.80
C ASN A 377 -4.15 5.06 4.74
N VAL A 378 -4.14 3.92 4.04
CA VAL A 378 -5.28 2.99 4.02
C VAL A 378 -5.07 1.95 5.11
N VAL A 379 -6.14 1.61 5.83
CA VAL A 379 -6.09 0.75 7.01
C VAL A 379 -7.07 -0.41 6.90
N LEU A 380 -6.61 -1.58 7.32
CA LEU A 380 -7.39 -2.80 7.46
C LEU A 380 -7.51 -3.21 8.93
N TYR A 381 -8.69 -3.63 9.38
CA TYR A 381 -8.90 -4.17 10.72
C TYR A 381 -9.04 -5.69 10.72
N GLU A 382 -7.97 -6.41 11.06
CA GLU A 382 -7.99 -7.86 11.20
C GLU A 382 -8.41 -8.27 12.62
N THR A 383 -9.66 -8.72 12.75
CA THR A 383 -10.27 -8.99 14.06
C THR A 383 -9.94 -10.37 14.64
N ALA A 384 -9.49 -11.32 13.83
CA ALA A 384 -9.24 -12.69 14.27
C ALA A 384 -7.80 -12.93 14.74
N ILE A 385 -6.88 -11.98 14.51
CA ILE A 385 -5.49 -12.06 14.94
C ILE A 385 -5.25 -11.01 16.05
N PRO A 386 -5.16 -11.44 17.31
CA PRO A 386 -4.68 -10.61 18.40
C PRO A 386 -3.23 -10.17 18.20
N ILE A 387 -2.88 -8.97 18.64
CA ILE A 387 -1.53 -8.41 18.48
C ILE A 387 -0.44 -9.25 19.17
N ASP A 388 -0.74 -9.86 20.31
CA ASP A 388 0.17 -10.72 21.06
C ASP A 388 0.47 -12.06 20.37
N GLN A 389 -0.32 -12.42 19.35
CA GLN A 389 -0.09 -13.61 18.53
C GLN A 389 0.73 -13.31 17.27
N VAL A 390 0.94 -12.04 16.91
CA VAL A 390 1.70 -11.65 15.71
C VAL A 390 3.17 -12.01 15.89
N VAL A 391 3.70 -12.76 14.93
CA VAL A 391 5.12 -13.16 14.87
C VAL A 391 5.88 -12.23 13.94
N GLU A 392 5.31 -11.96 12.78
CA GLU A 392 5.96 -11.19 11.71
C GLU A 392 4.89 -10.61 10.78
N VAL A 393 5.13 -9.40 10.27
CA VAL A 393 4.34 -8.78 9.21
C VAL A 393 5.30 -8.33 8.12
N SER A 394 4.94 -8.58 6.87
CA SER A 394 5.75 -8.19 5.72
C SER A 394 4.89 -7.94 4.49
N SER A 395 5.40 -7.13 3.56
CA SER A 395 4.84 -7.01 2.21
C SER A 395 5.76 -7.69 1.20
N LEU A 396 5.18 -8.16 0.09
CA LEU A 396 5.95 -8.81 -0.98
C LEU A 396 7.03 -7.90 -1.59
N PHE A 397 6.77 -6.60 -1.61
CA PHE A 397 7.64 -5.57 -2.18
C PHE A 397 8.62 -4.97 -1.17
N ASN A 398 8.73 -5.55 0.03
CA ASN A 398 9.56 -5.04 1.13
C ASN A 398 9.23 -3.59 1.54
N ARG A 399 8.01 -3.12 1.26
CA ARG A 399 7.47 -1.88 1.82
C ARG A 399 7.10 -2.11 3.27
N GLU A 400 7.32 -1.09 4.09
CA GLU A 400 6.97 -1.13 5.51
C GLU A 400 5.45 -1.31 5.69
N VAL A 401 5.08 -2.23 6.58
CA VAL A 401 3.69 -2.49 6.97
C VAL A 401 3.61 -2.25 8.47
N LEU A 402 2.99 -1.14 8.86
CA LEU A 402 2.79 -0.82 10.27
C LEU A 402 1.57 -1.56 10.80
N PHE A 403 1.62 -1.96 12.07
CA PHE A 403 0.48 -2.57 12.74
C PHE A 403 0.40 -2.14 14.20
N PHE A 404 -0.83 -2.01 14.68
CA PHE A 404 -1.15 -1.51 16.02
C PHE A 404 -2.30 -2.32 16.63
N ASP A 405 -2.43 -2.27 17.95
CA ASP A 405 -3.59 -2.85 18.62
C ASP A 405 -4.85 -2.06 18.26
N ALA A 406 -5.85 -2.75 17.69
CA ALA A 406 -7.11 -2.13 17.31
C ALA A 406 -7.86 -1.58 18.55
N ASN A 407 -7.71 -2.22 19.71
CA ASN A 407 -8.37 -1.80 20.95
C ASN A 407 -7.92 -0.42 21.44
N ALA A 408 -6.69 -0.02 21.12
CA ALA A 408 -6.13 1.27 21.51
C ALA A 408 -6.61 2.41 20.62
N SER A 409 -7.06 2.11 19.39
CA SER A 409 -7.26 3.10 18.34
C SER A 409 -8.73 3.40 18.05
N VAL A 410 -9.64 2.41 18.19
CA VAL A 410 -11.09 2.60 17.93
C VAL A 410 -11.94 1.77 18.89
N PRO A 411 -12.90 2.36 19.64
CA PRO A 411 -13.83 1.60 20.48
C PRO A 411 -14.60 0.56 19.65
N ARG A 412 -14.71 -0.67 20.15
CA ARG A 412 -15.40 -1.83 19.53
C ARG A 412 -14.64 -2.60 18.44
N HIS A 413 -13.40 -2.22 18.11
CA HIS A 413 -12.53 -3.03 17.27
C HIS A 413 -11.54 -3.79 18.14
N TYR A 414 -11.57 -5.12 18.05
CA TYR A 414 -10.61 -6.02 18.68
C TYR A 414 -9.70 -6.60 17.61
N GLY A 415 -8.43 -6.88 17.92
CA GLY A 415 -7.48 -7.48 16.98
C GLY A 415 -6.41 -6.51 16.52
N LEU A 416 -6.11 -6.51 15.23
CA LEU A 416 -4.99 -5.80 14.63
C LEU A 416 -5.48 -4.69 13.68
N LYS A 417 -4.96 -3.49 13.86
CA LYS A 417 -5.02 -2.42 12.86
C LYS A 417 -3.77 -2.55 11.98
N VAL A 418 -3.92 -2.72 10.68
CA VAL A 418 -2.81 -2.90 9.72
C VAL A 418 -2.84 -1.76 8.72
N ASP A 419 -1.75 -1.01 8.63
CA ASP A 419 -1.60 0.05 7.64
C ASP A 419 -1.11 -0.60 6.33
N ILE A 420 -1.92 -0.45 5.28
CA ILE A 420 -1.62 -0.93 3.95
C ILE A 420 -0.55 0.00 3.34
N PRO A 421 0.56 -0.55 2.81
CA PRO A 421 1.55 0.24 2.10
C PRO A 421 0.94 1.03 0.96
N TYR A 422 1.67 2.03 0.47
CA TYR A 422 1.18 2.78 -0.67
C TYR A 422 0.89 1.87 -1.88
N LEU A 423 -0.14 2.22 -2.65
CA LEU A 423 -0.65 1.46 -3.79
C LEU A 423 -0.96 2.39 -4.97
N ILE A 424 -0.57 1.97 -6.17
CA ILE A 424 -0.84 2.69 -7.43
C ILE A 424 -1.69 1.84 -8.37
N VAL A 425 -2.47 2.46 -9.25
CA VAL A 425 -3.43 1.74 -10.11
C VAL A 425 -2.74 0.64 -10.93
N GLY A 426 -3.40 -0.52 -11.00
CA GLY A 426 -2.87 -1.72 -11.65
C GLY A 426 -1.88 -2.51 -10.81
N GLU A 427 -1.48 -2.00 -9.64
CA GLU A 427 -0.61 -2.72 -8.71
C GLU A 427 -1.43 -3.52 -7.70
N THR A 428 -1.03 -4.76 -7.50
CA THR A 428 -1.44 -5.59 -6.36
C THR A 428 -0.25 -5.68 -5.43
N CYS A 429 -0.41 -5.22 -4.18
CA CYS A 429 0.62 -5.30 -3.14
C CYS A 429 0.19 -6.33 -2.09
N PRO A 430 0.68 -7.56 -2.19
CA PRO A 430 0.32 -8.56 -1.22
C PRO A 430 1.01 -8.34 0.13
N ILE A 431 0.25 -8.53 1.22
CA ILE A 431 0.70 -8.38 2.61
C ILE A 431 0.52 -9.69 3.34
N SER A 432 1.52 -10.13 4.10
CA SER A 432 1.47 -11.33 4.94
C SER A 432 1.57 -10.99 6.42
N ILE A 433 0.75 -11.65 7.22
CA ILE A 433 0.78 -11.62 8.69
C ILE A 433 0.99 -13.05 9.17
N LYS A 434 2.16 -13.32 9.76
CA LYS A 434 2.43 -14.59 10.44
C LYS A 434 2.01 -14.47 11.90
N TYR A 435 1.29 -15.47 12.39
CA TYR A 435 0.73 -15.46 13.73
C TYR A 435 0.68 -16.86 14.36
N LEU A 436 0.60 -16.90 15.69
CA LEU A 436 0.50 -18.12 16.49
C LEU A 436 -0.95 -18.50 16.74
N ALA A 437 -1.35 -19.65 16.22
CA ALA A 437 -2.62 -20.31 16.51
C ALA A 437 -2.48 -21.16 17.78
N THR A 438 -2.91 -20.64 18.92
CA THR A 438 -2.69 -21.28 20.24
C THR A 438 -3.94 -21.92 20.85
N GLN A 439 -5.08 -21.84 20.17
CA GLN A 439 -6.35 -22.25 20.78
C GLN A 439 -6.62 -23.74 20.56
N THR A 440 -7.43 -24.31 21.44
CA THR A 440 -7.94 -25.68 21.30
C THR A 440 -9.45 -25.61 21.09
N LEU A 441 -9.93 -26.23 20.01
CA LEU A 441 -11.36 -26.35 19.73
C LEU A 441 -11.84 -27.75 20.07
N THR A 442 -12.61 -27.85 21.16
CA THR A 442 -13.26 -29.09 21.58
C THR A 442 -14.75 -29.07 21.24
N ILE A 443 -15.21 -30.07 20.50
CA ILE A 443 -16.61 -30.23 20.09
C ILE A 443 -17.12 -31.57 20.62
N VAL A 444 -18.24 -31.57 21.33
CA VAL A 444 -18.91 -32.78 21.82
C VAL A 444 -20.29 -32.88 21.20
N VAL A 445 -20.51 -33.91 20.39
CA VAL A 445 -21.74 -34.14 19.65
C VAL A 445 -22.60 -35.14 20.40
N THR A 446 -23.79 -34.72 20.81
CA THR A 446 -24.73 -35.58 21.53
C THR A 446 -26.10 -35.57 20.88
N ASP A 447 -26.96 -36.51 21.29
CA ASP A 447 -28.39 -36.40 21.04
C ASP A 447 -29.07 -35.44 22.07
N THR A 448 -30.40 -35.36 22.01
CA THR A 448 -31.19 -34.50 22.91
C THR A 448 -31.22 -34.96 24.37
N ILE A 449 -30.79 -36.19 24.69
CA ILE A 449 -30.68 -36.72 26.05
C ILE A 449 -29.22 -36.82 26.52
N LYS A 450 -28.30 -36.11 25.84
CA LYS A 450 -26.87 -36.04 26.13
C LYS A 450 -26.11 -37.37 25.94
N MET A 451 -26.62 -38.27 25.11
CA MET A 451 -25.87 -39.46 24.71
C MET A 451 -24.89 -39.12 23.59
N PRO A 452 -23.63 -39.60 23.63
CA PRO A 452 -22.64 -39.31 22.62
C PRO A 452 -23.02 -39.91 21.26
N LEU A 453 -22.89 -39.11 20.20
CA LEU A 453 -23.06 -39.58 18.83
C LEU A 453 -21.71 -40.07 18.32
N VAL A 454 -21.47 -41.38 18.38
CA VAL A 454 -20.17 -42.01 18.04
C VAL A 454 -20.05 -42.25 16.53
N GLY A 455 -18.92 -41.90 15.93
CA GLY A 455 -18.61 -42.15 14.52
C GLY A 455 -19.22 -41.16 13.51
N ALA A 456 -19.78 -40.03 13.97
CA ALA A 456 -20.26 -38.98 13.09
C ALA A 456 -19.11 -38.26 12.41
N ASN A 457 -19.28 -37.92 11.13
CA ASN A 457 -18.31 -37.12 10.41
C ASN A 457 -18.54 -35.64 10.75
N VAL A 458 -17.48 -34.93 11.11
CA VAL A 458 -17.54 -33.52 11.51
C VAL A 458 -16.75 -32.71 10.50
N GLU A 459 -17.42 -31.82 9.78
CA GLU A 459 -16.78 -30.83 8.93
C GLU A 459 -16.71 -29.49 9.66
N ILE A 460 -15.55 -28.86 9.64
CA ILE A 460 -15.30 -27.59 10.32
C ILE A 460 -15.01 -26.54 9.26
N LEU A 461 -15.70 -25.42 9.35
CA LEU A 461 -15.52 -24.27 8.49
C LEU A 461 -15.04 -23.08 9.32
N TYR A 462 -14.05 -22.37 8.78
CA TYR A 462 -13.52 -21.12 9.33
C TYR A 462 -13.68 -20.04 8.27
N PHE A 463 -14.27 -18.90 8.64
CA PHE A 463 -14.73 -17.87 7.70
C PHE A 463 -15.63 -18.39 6.56
N GLY A 464 -16.38 -19.49 6.78
CA GLY A 464 -17.25 -20.08 5.77
C GLY A 464 -16.55 -20.95 4.73
N ALA A 465 -15.22 -21.09 4.79
CA ALA A 465 -14.44 -22.05 4.00
C ALA A 465 -14.06 -23.26 4.86
N MET A 466 -13.88 -24.43 4.26
CA MET A 466 -13.48 -25.64 5.00
C MET A 466 -12.09 -25.42 5.65
N TYR A 467 -12.00 -25.68 6.95
CA TYR A 467 -10.80 -25.42 7.73
C TYR A 467 -9.70 -26.44 7.42
N GLY A 468 -8.46 -25.96 7.32
CA GLY A 468 -7.35 -26.80 6.93
C GLY A 468 -5.96 -26.20 7.12
N THR A 469 -4.97 -26.94 6.64
CA THR A 469 -3.58 -26.49 6.53
C THR A 469 -3.40 -25.40 5.48
N TYR A 470 -4.32 -25.33 4.51
CA TYR A 470 -4.41 -24.28 3.51
C TYR A 470 -5.88 -23.98 3.22
N ILE A 471 -6.26 -22.70 3.25
CA ILE A 471 -7.64 -22.23 3.07
C ILE A 471 -7.64 -21.14 1.97
N SER A 472 -8.15 -21.50 0.80
CA SER A 472 -8.39 -20.56 -0.32
C SER A 472 -9.70 -20.92 -1.05
N ASN A 473 -10.14 -20.06 -1.97
CA ASN A 473 -11.29 -20.36 -2.83
C ASN A 473 -11.03 -21.49 -3.85
N LYS A 474 -9.78 -21.67 -4.28
CA LYS A 474 -9.39 -22.61 -5.36
C LYS A 474 -9.04 -23.99 -4.82
N SER A 475 -8.38 -24.03 -3.67
CA SER A 475 -7.95 -25.25 -3.01
C SER A 475 -8.09 -25.11 -1.49
N VAL A 476 -8.55 -26.21 -0.88
CA VAL A 476 -8.50 -26.40 0.55
C VAL A 476 -7.75 -27.69 0.80
N GLN A 477 -6.82 -27.68 1.74
CA GLN A 477 -6.23 -28.89 2.27
C GLN A 477 -6.76 -29.13 3.68
N PRO A 478 -7.92 -29.79 3.81
CA PRO A 478 -8.61 -29.87 5.08
C PRO A 478 -7.78 -30.65 6.09
N ILE A 479 -7.83 -30.19 7.34
CA ILE A 479 -7.45 -31.03 8.47
C ILE A 479 -8.70 -31.84 8.73
N ASN A 480 -8.69 -33.12 8.39
CA ASN A 480 -9.83 -34.01 8.63
C ASN A 480 -10.13 -33.95 10.13
N PRO A 481 -11.24 -33.33 10.58
CA PRO A 481 -11.49 -33.19 12.01
C PRO A 481 -11.69 -34.54 12.70
N GLY A 482 -11.80 -35.60 11.90
CA GLY A 482 -11.99 -36.95 12.36
C GLY A 482 -13.46 -37.26 12.56
N ARG A 483 -13.71 -38.55 12.74
CA ARG A 483 -15.00 -39.02 13.22
C ARG A 483 -15.06 -38.80 14.73
N THR A 484 -16.24 -38.50 15.25
CA THR A 484 -16.44 -38.44 16.70
C THR A 484 -16.03 -39.76 17.36
N ASP A 485 -15.32 -39.66 18.48
CA ASP A 485 -14.86 -40.80 19.26
C ASP A 485 -15.99 -41.45 20.09
N GLU A 486 -15.65 -42.37 20.99
CA GLU A 486 -16.60 -43.06 21.89
C GLU A 486 -17.36 -42.10 22.83
N ASN A 487 -16.81 -40.90 23.08
CA ASN A 487 -17.43 -39.83 23.86
C ASN A 487 -18.19 -38.83 22.98
N GLY A 488 -18.32 -39.09 21.68
CA GLY A 488 -18.93 -38.15 20.74
C GLY A 488 -18.06 -36.91 20.49
N GLN A 489 -16.77 -36.97 20.84
CA GLN A 489 -15.88 -35.82 20.89
C GLN A 489 -14.99 -35.73 19.65
N VAL A 490 -14.69 -34.49 19.26
CA VAL A 490 -13.65 -34.10 18.30
C VAL A 490 -12.83 -32.97 18.93
N VAL A 491 -11.50 -33.08 18.88
CA VAL A 491 -10.58 -32.07 19.42
C VAL A 491 -9.60 -31.64 18.33
N LEU A 492 -9.53 -30.34 18.09
CA LEU A 492 -8.50 -29.73 17.27
C LEU A 492 -7.60 -28.85 18.13
N TYR A 493 -6.30 -29.11 18.08
CA TYR A 493 -5.28 -28.28 18.72
C TYR A 493 -4.74 -27.24 17.75
N ASP A 494 -4.12 -26.19 18.29
CA ASP A 494 -3.39 -25.18 17.53
C ASP A 494 -4.23 -24.48 16.45
N VAL A 495 -5.50 -24.18 16.78
CA VAL A 495 -6.42 -23.48 15.86
C VAL A 495 -6.41 -21.96 16.12
N PRO A 496 -6.67 -21.14 15.09
CA PRO A 496 -6.89 -19.71 15.27
C PRO A 496 -7.98 -19.41 16.29
N ARG A 497 -7.91 -18.24 16.93
CA ARG A 497 -9.02 -17.78 17.75
C ARG A 497 -10.22 -17.42 16.86
N GLY A 498 -11.42 -17.76 17.30
CA GLY A 498 -12.65 -17.21 16.75
C GLY A 498 -13.80 -18.20 16.64
N ASN A 499 -14.76 -17.80 15.82
CA ASN A 499 -15.97 -18.57 15.56
C ASN A 499 -15.77 -19.51 14.37
N TYR A 500 -16.26 -20.74 14.53
CA TYR A 500 -16.23 -21.79 13.52
C TYR A 500 -17.65 -22.26 13.25
N THR A 501 -17.95 -22.65 12.02
CA THR A 501 -19.19 -23.35 11.68
C THR A 501 -18.90 -24.84 11.60
N VAL A 502 -19.69 -25.64 12.33
CA VAL A 502 -19.54 -27.09 12.38
C VAL A 502 -20.74 -27.75 11.72
N ARG A 503 -20.47 -28.63 10.76
CA ARG A 503 -21.45 -29.47 10.08
C ARG A 503 -21.28 -30.91 10.53
N ILE A 504 -22.32 -31.46 11.13
CA ILE A 504 -22.37 -32.85 11.58
C ILE A 504 -23.05 -33.69 10.50
N ILE A 505 -22.34 -34.68 9.97
CA ILE A 505 -22.82 -35.59 8.94
C ILE A 505 -22.91 -37.00 9.54
N TRP A 506 -24.11 -37.57 9.51
CA TRP A 506 -24.39 -38.93 9.98
C TRP A 506 -24.91 -39.76 8.82
N GLN A 507 -24.29 -40.91 8.55
CA GLN A 507 -24.69 -41.82 7.46
C GLN A 507 -24.84 -41.09 6.11
N GLY A 508 -23.93 -40.17 5.81
CA GLY A 508 -23.92 -39.38 4.56
C GLY A 508 -24.94 -38.25 4.49
N LYS A 509 -25.69 -37.96 5.56
CA LYS A 509 -26.66 -36.85 5.62
C LYS A 509 -26.23 -35.79 6.63
N LEU A 510 -26.32 -34.52 6.25
CA LEU A 510 -26.17 -33.40 7.18
C LEU A 510 -27.31 -33.46 8.22
N VAL A 511 -26.96 -33.65 9.48
CA VAL A 511 -27.92 -33.74 10.60
C VAL A 511 -27.98 -32.47 11.44
N LYS A 512 -26.91 -31.67 11.45
CA LYS A 512 -26.85 -30.41 12.19
C LYS A 512 -25.78 -29.49 11.59
N GLU A 513 -26.08 -28.20 11.55
CA GLU A 513 -25.11 -27.12 11.34
C GLU A 513 -25.24 -26.14 12.52
N THR A 514 -24.11 -25.70 13.08
CA THR A 514 -24.09 -24.75 14.21
C THR A 514 -22.77 -24.01 14.32
N THR A 515 -22.75 -22.90 15.04
CA THR A 515 -21.54 -22.12 15.31
C THR A 515 -20.95 -22.51 16.67
N VAL A 516 -19.64 -22.71 16.71
CA VAL A 516 -18.84 -22.99 17.91
C VAL A 516 -17.74 -21.93 18.03
N ASN A 517 -17.18 -21.74 19.23
CA ASN A 517 -16.12 -20.75 19.47
C ASN A 517 -15.01 -21.37 20.33
N THR A 518 -13.76 -21.00 20.03
CA THR A 518 -12.56 -21.34 20.82
C THR A 518 -12.52 -20.71 22.21
N ASP A 519 -13.28 -19.65 22.47
CA ASP A 519 -13.37 -19.04 23.82
C ASP A 519 -14.07 -19.97 24.83
N LYS A 520 -14.75 -21.03 24.36
CA LYS A 520 -15.37 -22.07 25.20
C LYS A 520 -14.46 -23.27 25.30
N GLU A 521 -14.24 -23.74 26.52
CA GLU A 521 -13.47 -24.97 26.79
C GLU A 521 -14.06 -26.20 26.08
N VAL A 522 -15.40 -26.30 26.06
CA VAL A 522 -16.14 -27.37 25.37
C VAL A 522 -17.37 -26.81 24.67
N ASN A 523 -17.54 -27.16 23.39
CA ASN A 523 -18.70 -26.79 22.58
C ASN A 523 -19.64 -28.00 22.42
N TYR A 524 -20.79 -27.99 23.11
CA TYR A 524 -21.81 -29.03 22.98
C TYR A 524 -22.71 -28.79 21.77
N VAL A 525 -22.85 -29.81 20.91
CA VAL A 525 -23.68 -29.79 19.70
C VAL A 525 -24.76 -30.87 19.81
N PHE A 526 -26.01 -30.44 19.99
CA PHE A 526 -27.16 -31.34 20.11
C PHE A 526 -27.76 -31.67 18.74
N THR A 527 -27.90 -32.96 18.46
CA THR A 527 -28.50 -33.52 17.25
C THR A 527 -29.83 -34.21 17.55
N ARG A 528 -30.68 -34.35 16.53
CA ARG A 528 -31.94 -35.10 16.62
C ARG A 528 -31.78 -36.58 16.29
N VAL A 529 -30.56 -37.05 16.05
CA VAL A 529 -30.29 -38.45 15.73
C VAL A 529 -30.53 -39.24 17.01
N PRO A 530 -31.59 -40.07 17.10
CA PRO A 530 -31.87 -40.78 18.33
C PRO A 530 -30.79 -41.83 18.55
N HIS A 531 -30.01 -41.68 19.62
CA HIS A 531 -29.11 -42.74 20.08
C HIS A 531 -29.83 -43.51 21.17
N PHE A 532 -30.45 -44.62 20.77
CA PHE A 532 -31.06 -45.53 21.72
C PHE A 532 -29.97 -46.38 22.36
N PRO A 533 -29.78 -46.35 23.69
CA PRO A 533 -28.86 -47.24 24.37
C PRO A 533 -29.48 -48.64 24.37
N LEU A 534 -29.35 -49.34 23.24
CA LEU A 534 -29.91 -50.68 23.02
C LEU A 534 -29.53 -51.61 24.17
N TRP A 535 -28.31 -51.47 24.70
CA TRP A 535 -27.83 -52.23 25.86
C TRP A 535 -28.60 -51.91 27.14
N ILE A 536 -28.88 -50.65 27.46
CA ILE A 536 -29.68 -50.29 28.65
C ILE A 536 -31.08 -50.86 28.52
N LEU A 537 -31.66 -50.85 27.31
CA LEU A 537 -32.96 -51.46 27.05
C LEU A 537 -32.90 -52.99 27.17
N ILE A 538 -31.89 -53.64 26.59
CA ILE A 538 -31.69 -55.09 26.68
C ILE A 538 -31.50 -55.51 28.14
N PHE A 539 -30.64 -54.82 28.89
CA PHE A 539 -30.41 -55.06 30.31
C PHE A 539 -31.66 -54.78 31.14
N GLY A 540 -32.35 -53.67 30.87
CA GLY A 540 -33.60 -53.32 31.54
C GLY A 540 -34.68 -54.38 31.33
N ILE A 541 -34.89 -54.79 30.07
CA ILE A 541 -35.87 -55.82 29.70
C ILE A 541 -35.48 -57.18 30.31
N THR A 542 -34.21 -57.60 30.21
CA THR A 542 -33.76 -58.87 30.82
C THR A 542 -33.90 -58.85 32.34
N THR A 543 -33.63 -57.72 33.01
CA THR A 543 -33.82 -57.56 34.45
C THR A 543 -35.30 -57.60 34.84
N VAL A 544 -36.18 -56.93 34.09
CA VAL A 544 -37.64 -56.98 34.33
C VAL A 544 -38.18 -58.40 34.14
N ILE A 545 -37.78 -59.09 33.06
CA ILE A 545 -38.22 -60.46 32.77
C ILE A 545 -37.75 -61.42 33.88
N THR A 546 -36.48 -61.35 34.27
CA THR A 546 -35.93 -62.21 35.34
C THR A 546 -36.61 -61.95 36.69
N THR A 547 -36.88 -60.67 37.01
CA THR A 547 -37.59 -60.30 38.24
C THR A 547 -39.05 -60.77 38.22
N ALA A 548 -39.76 -60.60 37.09
CA ALA A 548 -41.15 -61.05 36.93
C ALA A 548 -41.28 -62.57 37.02
N VAL A 549 -40.37 -63.32 36.40
CA VAL A 549 -40.31 -64.79 36.50
C VAL A 549 -40.02 -65.21 37.94
N GLY A 550 -39.06 -64.57 38.61
CA GLY A 550 -38.76 -64.81 40.03
C GLY A 550 -39.95 -64.55 40.94
N LEU A 551 -40.66 -63.43 40.72
CA LEU A 551 -41.85 -63.05 41.48
C LEU A 551 -43.02 -64.03 41.27
N MET A 552 -43.31 -64.40 40.01
CA MET A 552 -44.34 -65.38 39.70
C MET A 552 -44.06 -66.73 40.38
N TYR A 553 -42.79 -67.13 40.40
CA TYR A 553 -42.38 -68.38 41.04
C TYR A 553 -42.47 -68.31 42.57
N TYR A 554 -42.06 -67.20 43.17
CA TYR A 554 -42.22 -66.93 44.60
C TYR A 554 -43.70 -66.95 45.02
N LEU A 555 -44.58 -66.27 44.27
CA LEU A 555 -46.02 -66.26 44.54
C LEU A 555 -46.66 -67.64 44.36
N LYS A 556 -46.20 -68.44 43.38
CA LYS A 556 -46.66 -69.82 43.18
C LYS A 556 -46.28 -70.73 44.34
N ASN A 557 -45.08 -70.60 44.89
CA ASN A 557 -44.63 -71.40 46.03
C ASN A 557 -45.11 -70.88 47.39
N LYS A 558 -45.52 -69.60 47.50
CA LYS A 558 -46.19 -69.06 48.69
C LYS A 558 -47.60 -69.64 48.88
N LYS A 559 -48.27 -70.09 47.83
CA LYS A 559 -49.57 -70.81 47.90
C LYS A 559 -49.43 -72.30 48.26
N LEU A 560 -48.21 -72.83 48.38
CA LEU A 560 -47.90 -74.23 48.72
C LEU A 560 -47.33 -74.39 50.14
N ARG A 561 -47.25 -73.29 50.90
CA ARG A 561 -47.20 -73.28 52.38
C ARG A 561 -48.54 -72.76 52.88
#